data_AF-A0A939FJE4-F1
#
_entry.id   AF-A0A939FJE4-F1
#
_cell.length_a   1.000
_cell.length_b   1.000
_cell.length_c   1.000
_cell.angle_alpha   90.00
_cell.angle_beta   90.00
_cell.angle_gamma   90.00
#
_symmetry.space_group_name_H-M   'P 1'
#
loop_
_entity.id
_entity.type
_entity.pdbx_description
1 polymer ?
#
loop_
_entity_poly.entity_id
_entity_poly.type
_entity_poly.pdbx_seq_one_letter_code
_entity_poly.pdbx_strand_id
1 'polypeptide(L)'
;RLAARLGMVSPATLDLNVVCAGFTHALATADHAVRAGAAERAVVVGADKMSQVADWTDRGTCVLVGDDAGSGGAGIGPVLWGSVPGLGHAVRIEGTPPRFAQVG
;
A
#
# COMPACT_ATOMS: atom_id res chain seq x y z
N ARG A 1 4.69 6.90 13.68
CA ARG A 1 3.38 7.60 13.70
C ARG A 1 2.20 6.63 13.72
N LEU A 2 2.16 5.65 12.80
CA LEU A 2 1.10 4.63 12.74
C LEU A 2 0.93 3.86 14.06
N ALA A 3 2.02 3.31 14.61
CA ALA A 3 2.02 2.61 15.90
C ALA A 3 1.29 3.37 17.03
N ALA A 4 1.55 4.68 17.15
CA ALA A 4 0.90 5.52 18.15
C ALA A 4 -0.61 5.68 17.90
N ARG A 5 -1.05 5.78 16.64
CA ARG A 5 -2.47 5.83 16.27
C ARG A 5 -3.20 4.51 16.53
N LEU A 6 -2.49 3.39 16.44
CA LEU A 6 -2.99 2.06 16.79
C LEU A 6 -2.94 1.76 18.29
N GLY A 7 -2.45 2.69 19.12
CA GLY A 7 -2.38 2.51 20.58
C GLY A 7 -1.37 1.46 21.03
N MET A 8 -0.37 1.15 20.21
CA MET A 8 0.65 0.14 20.54
C MET A 8 1.61 0.69 21.61
N VAL A 9 1.80 -0.08 22.68
CA VAL A 9 2.72 0.26 23.78
C VAL A 9 4.12 -0.25 23.41
N SER A 10 5.02 0.67 23.09
CA SER A 10 6.45 0.41 22.79
C SER A 10 6.74 -0.65 21.71
N PRO A 11 6.16 -0.56 20.50
CA PRO A 11 6.48 -1.51 19.43
C PRO A 11 7.86 -1.24 18.83
N ALA A 12 8.51 -2.30 18.34
CA ALA A 12 9.54 -2.14 17.33
C ALA A 12 8.88 -1.60 16.04
N THR A 13 9.45 -0.54 15.46
CA THR A 13 8.92 0.09 14.24
C THR A 13 10.01 0.23 13.20
N LEU A 14 9.65 -0.07 11.95
CA LEU A 14 10.53 -0.11 10.80
C LEU A 14 9.76 0.40 9.59
N ASP A 15 10.36 1.28 8.80
CA ASP A 15 9.89 1.65 7.46
C ASP A 15 10.79 0.98 6.42
N LEU A 16 10.19 0.31 5.42
CA LEU A 16 10.90 -0.36 4.34
C LEU A 16 10.62 0.32 3.01
N ASN A 17 11.67 0.73 2.30
CA ASN A 17 11.56 1.31 0.97
C ASN A 17 12.08 0.34 -0.09
N VAL A 18 11.16 -0.39 -0.73
CA VAL A 18 11.45 -1.37 -1.80
C VAL A 18 10.43 -1.24 -2.94
N VAL A 19 9.94 -0.02 -3.18
CA VAL A 19 8.96 0.31 -4.24
C VAL A 19 7.79 -0.72 -4.23
N CYS A 20 7.37 -1.23 -5.38
CA CYS A 20 6.22 -2.14 -5.54
C CYS A 20 6.39 -3.48 -4.82
N ALA A 21 7.61 -3.84 -4.40
CA ALA A 21 7.88 -5.06 -3.64
C ALA A 21 7.90 -4.83 -2.12
N GLY A 22 7.58 -3.61 -1.66
CA GLY A 22 7.65 -3.22 -0.25
C GLY A 22 6.79 -4.10 0.66
N PHE A 23 5.52 -4.33 0.29
CA PHE A 23 4.60 -5.12 1.12
C PHE A 23 5.07 -6.58 1.28
N THR A 24 5.49 -7.23 0.20
CA THR A 24 5.95 -8.62 0.25
C THR A 24 7.27 -8.76 1.01
N HIS A 25 8.19 -7.80 0.89
CA HIS A 25 9.41 -7.76 1.70
C HIS A 25 9.13 -7.54 3.18
N ALA A 26 8.21 -6.63 3.51
CA ALA A 26 7.81 -6.36 4.87
C ALA A 26 7.14 -7.59 5.50
N LEU A 27 6.31 -8.30 4.74
CA LEU A 27 5.68 -9.55 5.17
C LEU A 27 6.71 -10.65 5.44
N ALA A 28 7.67 -10.85 4.55
CA ALA A 28 8.75 -11.82 4.75
C ALA A 28 9.61 -11.46 5.98
N THR A 29 9.89 -10.18 6.20
CA THR A 29 10.62 -9.69 7.38
C THR A 29 9.85 -9.97 8.67
N ALA A 30 8.54 -9.72 8.67
CA ALA A 30 7.67 -10.01 9.80
C ALA A 30 7.56 -11.52 10.10
N ASP A 31 7.41 -12.36 9.07
CA ASP A 31 7.42 -13.83 9.20
C ASP A 31 8.72 -14.31 9.85
N HIS A 32 9.86 -13.83 9.37
CA HIS A 32 11.16 -14.17 9.92
C HIS A 32 11.30 -13.73 11.39
N ALA A 33 10.88 -12.50 11.73
CA ALA A 33 10.93 -12.00 13.10
C ALA A 33 10.09 -12.85 14.06
N VAL A 34 8.90 -13.27 13.63
CA VAL A 34 8.04 -14.13 14.45
C VAL A 34 8.61 -15.54 14.59
N ARG A 35 9.04 -16.15 13.49
CA ARG A 35 9.61 -17.51 13.49
C ARG A 35 10.93 -17.59 14.25
N ALA A 36 11.72 -16.53 14.27
CA ALA A 36 12.95 -16.42 15.05
C ALA A 36 12.69 -16.13 16.54
N GLY A 37 11.44 -15.90 16.96
CA GLY A 37 11.07 -15.55 18.33
C GLY A 37 11.39 -14.10 18.73
N ALA A 38 11.80 -13.27 17.77
CA ALA A 38 12.08 -11.84 18.00
C ALA A 38 10.80 -11.00 18.15
N ALA A 39 9.66 -11.52 17.69
CA ALA A 39 8.34 -10.93 17.88
C ALA A 39 7.29 -12.03 18.12
N GLU A 40 6.27 -11.75 18.94
CA GLU A 40 5.09 -12.64 19.05
C GLU A 40 4.06 -12.30 17.96
N ARG A 41 3.93 -11.01 17.65
CA ARG A 41 2.94 -10.47 16.71
C ARG A 41 3.58 -9.34 15.92
N ALA A 42 3.21 -9.24 14.66
CA ALA A 42 3.64 -8.17 13.78
C ALA A 42 2.43 -7.58 13.05
N VAL A 43 2.50 -6.28 12.76
CA VAL A 43 1.57 -5.58 11.87
C VAL A 43 2.39 -5.02 10.72
N VAL A 44 2.07 -5.45 9.51
CA VAL A 44 2.68 -4.98 8.27
C VAL A 44 1.68 -4.04 7.61
N VAL A 45 2.14 -2.85 7.20
CA VAL A 45 1.34 -1.90 6.43
C VAL A 45 2.13 -1.48 5.20
N GLY A 46 1.56 -1.70 4.02
CA GLY A 46 2.01 -1.07 2.78
C GLY A 46 1.17 0.18 2.55
N ALA A 47 1.81 1.31 2.30
CA ALA A 47 1.11 2.55 1.96
C ALA A 47 1.95 3.42 1.04
N ASP A 48 1.38 3.78 -0.10
CA ASP A 48 2.02 4.65 -1.09
C ASP A 48 1.11 5.84 -1.40
N LYS A 49 1.72 7.02 -1.57
CA LYS A 49 1.01 8.24 -1.97
C LYS A 49 1.59 8.82 -3.27
N MET A 50 1.54 8.01 -4.32
CA MET A 50 2.12 8.35 -5.63
C MET A 50 1.40 9.53 -6.28
N SER A 51 0.14 9.81 -5.92
CA SER A 51 -0.62 10.97 -6.39
C SER A 51 0.06 12.32 -6.11
N GLN A 52 0.89 12.42 -5.07
CA GLN A 52 1.60 13.66 -4.73
C GLN A 52 2.79 13.97 -5.63
N VAL A 53 3.32 12.96 -6.30
CA VAL A 53 4.55 13.08 -7.12
C VAL A 53 4.30 12.81 -8.60
N ALA A 54 3.05 12.52 -8.97
CA ALA A 54 2.64 12.29 -10.35
C ALA A 54 2.59 13.60 -11.14
N ASP A 55 3.13 13.59 -12.37
CA ASP A 55 2.85 14.62 -13.37
C ASP A 55 1.53 14.27 -14.07
N TRP A 56 0.46 14.97 -13.72
CA TRP A 56 -0.87 14.74 -14.29
C TRP A 56 -1.01 15.16 -15.76
N THR A 57 0.00 15.82 -16.34
CA THR A 57 0.05 16.16 -17.76
C THR A 57 0.70 15.07 -18.59
N ASP A 58 1.51 14.19 -17.97
CA ASP A 58 2.13 13.04 -18.63
C ASP A 58 1.21 11.82 -18.65
N ARG A 59 0.53 11.64 -19.78
CA ARG A 59 -0.41 10.52 -20.03
C ARG A 59 0.28 9.15 -20.10
N GLY A 60 1.61 9.09 -20.18
CA GLY A 60 2.37 7.84 -20.17
C GLY A 60 2.52 7.23 -18.77
N THR A 61 2.48 8.06 -17.71
CA THR A 61 2.75 7.62 -16.34
C THR A 61 1.59 7.87 -15.38
N CYS A 62 0.84 8.97 -15.54
CA CYS A 62 -0.23 9.34 -14.60
C CYS A 62 -1.38 8.32 -14.53
N VAL A 63 -1.55 7.51 -15.58
CA VAL A 63 -2.59 6.47 -15.67
C VAL A 63 -2.22 5.18 -14.92
N LEU A 64 -0.97 5.04 -14.49
CA LEU A 64 -0.45 3.85 -13.80
C LEU A 64 -0.34 4.02 -12.28
N VAL A 65 -0.47 5.26 -11.79
CA VAL A 65 -0.27 5.59 -10.38
C VAL A 65 -1.59 5.65 -9.62
N GLY A 66 -1.58 5.12 -8.41
CA GLY A 66 -2.69 5.17 -7.48
C GLY A 66 -2.17 5.25 -6.05
N ASP A 67 -3.01 5.75 -5.15
CA ASP A 67 -2.74 5.70 -3.72
C ASP A 67 -3.37 4.42 -3.16
N ASP A 68 -2.59 3.69 -2.37
CA ASP A 68 -3.02 2.43 -1.78
C ASP A 68 -2.57 2.33 -0.33
N ALA A 69 -3.38 1.65 0.48
CA ALA A 69 -2.97 1.23 1.81
C ALA A 69 -3.54 -0.15 2.13
N GLY A 70 -2.68 -1.05 2.62
CA GLY A 70 -3.09 -2.37 3.06
C GLY A 70 -2.35 -2.84 4.30
N SER A 71 -2.99 -3.71 5.09
CA SER A 71 -2.40 -4.24 6.33
C SER A 71 -2.57 -5.75 6.48
N GLY A 72 -1.58 -6.41 7.09
CA GLY A 72 -1.62 -7.84 7.45
C GLY A 72 -0.78 -8.14 8.70
N GLY A 73 -1.12 -9.22 9.42
CA GLY A 73 -0.38 -9.65 10.62
C GLY A 73 0.21 -11.05 10.50
N ALA A 74 1.28 -11.34 11.26
CA ALA A 74 1.90 -12.67 11.31
C ALA A 74 1.14 -13.59 12.29
N GLY A 75 0.72 -14.76 11.77
CA GLY A 75 -0.55 -15.40 12.13
C GLY A 75 -1.66 -14.86 11.20
N ILE A 76 -1.57 -15.19 9.91
CA ILE A 76 -2.16 -14.43 8.79
C ILE A 76 -3.65 -14.15 8.99
N GLY A 77 -3.94 -12.96 9.53
CA GLY A 77 -5.25 -12.34 9.46
C GLY A 77 -5.55 -11.89 8.02
N PRO A 78 -6.80 -11.55 7.69
CA PRO A 78 -7.16 -11.14 6.35
C PRO A 78 -6.32 -9.93 5.92
N VAL A 79 -5.71 -10.02 4.74
CA VAL A 79 -5.09 -8.87 4.07
C VAL A 79 -6.23 -7.96 3.64
N LEU A 80 -6.27 -6.75 4.17
CA LEU A 80 -7.19 -5.72 3.72
C LEU A 80 -6.46 -4.87 2.68
N TRP A 81 -6.97 -4.89 1.44
CA TRP A 81 -6.53 -4.00 0.37
C TRP A 81 -7.57 -2.89 0.21
N GLY A 82 -7.18 -1.63 0.38
CA GLY A 82 -8.09 -0.49 0.28
C GLY A 82 -7.64 0.51 -0.78
N SER A 83 -8.44 0.66 -1.84
CA SER A 83 -8.38 1.84 -2.73
C SER A 83 -9.23 2.98 -2.15
N VAL A 84 -8.98 4.23 -2.54
CA VAL A 84 -9.83 5.37 -2.16
C VAL A 84 -11.19 5.23 -2.87
N PRO A 85 -12.29 4.86 -2.19
CA PRO A 85 -13.53 4.46 -2.87
C PRO A 85 -14.16 5.62 -3.67
N GLY A 86 -13.98 6.86 -3.18
CA GLY A 86 -14.45 8.07 -3.86
C GLY A 86 -13.77 8.34 -5.21
N LEU A 87 -12.63 7.70 -5.49
CA LEU A 87 -11.88 7.87 -6.73
C LEU A 87 -12.10 6.73 -7.74
N GLY A 88 -13.11 5.86 -7.54
CA GLY A 88 -13.41 4.78 -8.48
C GLY A 88 -13.78 5.23 -9.90
N HIS A 89 -14.16 6.51 -10.07
CA HIS A 89 -14.46 7.13 -11.36
C HIS A 89 -13.27 7.90 -11.96
N ALA A 90 -12.15 7.97 -11.22
CA ALA A 90 -10.99 8.74 -11.61
C ALA A 90 -10.39 8.19 -12.90
N VAL A 91 -10.26 6.87 -13.03
CA VAL A 91 -9.80 6.18 -14.25
C VAL A 91 -10.97 5.38 -14.85
N ARG A 92 -11.27 5.62 -16.12
CA ARG A 92 -12.32 4.94 -16.89
C ARG A 92 -11.73 4.33 -18.17
N ILE A 93 -12.36 3.30 -18.68
CA ILE A 93 -12.07 2.75 -20.02
C ILE A 93 -13.28 3.09 -20.89
N GLU A 94 -13.08 3.97 -21.87
CA GLU A 94 -14.17 4.52 -22.69
C GLU A 94 -13.81 4.50 -24.19
N GLY A 95 -14.83 4.57 -25.03
CA GLY A 95 -14.71 4.69 -26.49
C GLY A 95 -14.53 3.37 -27.26
N THR A 96 -14.49 3.50 -28.59
CA THR A 96 -14.21 2.42 -29.54
C THR A 96 -13.17 2.91 -30.56
N PRO A 97 -11.93 2.36 -30.57
CA PRO A 97 -11.40 1.33 -29.66
C PRO A 97 -11.24 1.84 -28.22
N PRO A 98 -11.28 0.93 -27.22
CA PRO A 98 -11.22 1.31 -25.80
C PRO A 98 -9.90 1.99 -25.46
N ARG A 99 -9.99 3.12 -24.76
CA ARG A 99 -8.83 3.88 -24.27
C ARG A 99 -9.03 4.24 -22.81
N PHE A 100 -7.92 4.34 -22.06
CA PHE A 100 -7.94 4.91 -20.72
C PHE A 100 -8.28 6.41 -20.79
N ALA A 101 -9.26 6.83 -20.00
CA ALA A 101 -9.67 8.21 -19.80
C ALA A 101 -9.62 8.51 -18.30
N GLN A 102 -9.13 9.68 -17.91
CA GLN A 102 -9.05 10.07 -16.51
C GLN A 102 -9.77 11.40 -16.29
N VAL A 103 -10.34 11.58 -15.09
CA VAL A 103 -10.84 12.89 -14.65
C VAL A 103 -9.65 13.76 -14.28
N GLY A 104 -9.38 14.77 -15.12
CA GLY A 104 -8.29 15.73 -15.02
C GLY A 104 -8.44 16.79 -16.10
#